data_AF-A0A925WF03-F1
#
_entry.id   AF-A0A925WF03-F1
#
_cell.length_a   1.000
_cell.length_b   1.000
_cell.length_c   1.000
_cell.angle_alpha   90.00
_cell.angle_beta   90.00
_cell.angle_gamma   90.00
#
_symmetry.space_group_name_H-M   'P 1'
#
loop_
_entity.id
_entity.type
_entity.pdbx_description
1 polymer ?
#
loop_
_entity_poly.entity_id
_entity_poly.type
_entity_poly.pdbx_seq_one_letter_code
_entity_poly.pdbx_strand_id
1 'polypeptide(L)' 'GDLHYTRLPVIVLTNSENPSDIKRAYDLGATSYFRKPDSLEGLDEMIHVLHAYWLKFNHFPE' A
#
# COMPACT_ATOMS: atom_id res chain seq x y z
N GLY A 1 18.86 -6.57 10.80
CA GLY A 1 18.13 -6.76 9.54
C GLY A 1 18.48 -5.58 8.66
N ASP A 2 18.83 -5.84 7.41
CA ASP A 2 19.49 -4.89 6.53
C ASP A 2 18.72 -3.56 6.38
N LEU A 3 19.38 -2.44 6.66
CA LEU A 3 18.80 -1.08 6.67
C LEU A 3 18.42 -0.55 5.28
N HIS A 4 18.64 -1.35 4.24
CA HIS A 4 18.57 -0.94 2.84
C HIS A 4 17.14 -0.97 2.25
N TYR A 5 16.22 -1.72 2.85
CA TYR A 5 14.80 -1.75 2.42
C TYR A 5 13.87 -0.87 3.28
N THR A 6 14.40 -0.25 4.35
CA THR A 6 13.63 0.53 5.33
C THR A 6 12.92 1.77 4.75
N ARG A 7 13.09 2.07 3.46
CA ARG A 7 12.54 3.24 2.78
C ARG A 7 11.66 2.92 1.57
N LEU A 8 11.57 1.65 1.14
CA LEU A 8 10.73 1.30 -0.01
C LEU A 8 9.27 1.18 0.46
N PRO A 9 8.32 1.95 -0.10
CA PRO A 9 6.91 1.80 0.25
C PRO A 9 6.42 0.43 -0.18
N VAL A 10 5.83 -0.31 0.76
CA VAL A 10 5.20 -1.60 0.51
C VAL A 10 3.70 -1.44 0.74
N ILE A 11 2.94 -1.57 -0.34
CA ILE A 11 1.48 -1.46 -0.33
C ILE A 11 0.89 -2.85 -0.48
N VAL A 12 0.04 -3.25 0.46
CA VAL A 12 -0.75 -4.49 0.36
C VAL A 12 -2.10 -4.18 -0.27
N LEU A 13 -2.47 -4.92 -1.31
CA LEU A 13 -3.79 -4.85 -1.95
C LEU A 13 -4.44 -6.23 -1.95
N THR A 14 -5.55 -6.41 -1.24
CA THR A 14 -6.14 -7.75 -1.00
C THR A 14 -7.64 -7.67 -0.76
N ASN A 15 -8.38 -8.78 -0.92
CA ASN A 15 -9.81 -8.84 -0.58
C ASN A 15 -10.06 -9.01 0.93
N SER A 16 -9.02 -9.28 1.73
CA SER A 16 -9.18 -9.49 3.18
C SER A 16 -9.37 -8.17 3.93
N GLU A 17 -10.43 -8.10 4.72
CA GLU A 17 -10.69 -7.03 5.72
C GLU A 17 -10.47 -7.53 7.15
N ASN A 18 -9.91 -8.73 7.34
CA ASN A 18 -9.71 -9.28 8.67
C ASN A 18 -8.71 -8.41 9.46
N PRO A 19 -9.09 -7.91 10.65
CA PRO A 19 -8.17 -7.11 11.48
C PRO A 19 -6.83 -7.79 11.78
N SER A 20 -6.80 -9.13 11.85
CA SER A 20 -5.54 -9.86 12.07
C SER A 20 -4.58 -9.74 10.89
N ASP A 21 -5.10 -9.74 9.66
CA ASP A 21 -4.30 -9.64 8.44
C ASP A 21 -3.75 -8.23 8.27
N ILE A 22 -4.59 -7.22 8.56
CA ILE A 22 -4.19 -5.81 8.57
C ILE A 22 -3.06 -5.62 9.59
N LYS A 23 -3.26 -6.04 10.84
CA LYS A 23 -2.23 -5.92 11.88
C LYS A 23 -0.93 -6.61 11.47
N ARG A 24 -1.02 -7.85 10.98
CA ARG A 24 0.15 -8.61 10.55
C ARG A 24 0.91 -7.93 9.42
N ALA A 25 0.21 -7.34 8.45
CA ALA A 25 0.85 -6.62 7.36
C ALA A 25 1.68 -5.42 7.87
N TYR A 26 1.12 -4.64 8.80
CA TYR A 26 1.86 -3.53 9.42
C TYR A 26 3.00 -4.01 10.32
N ASP A 27 2.83 -5.08 11.09
CA ASP A 27 3.90 -5.68 11.90
C ASP A 27 5.08 -6.16 11.03
N LEU A 28 4.82 -6.52 9.76
CA LEU A 28 5.82 -6.95 8.77
C LEU A 28 6.44 -5.79 7.96
N GLY A 29 6.02 -4.55 8.20
CA GLY A 29 6.60 -3.36 7.56
C GLY A 29 5.85 -2.84 6.33
N ALA A 30 4.59 -3.22 6.13
CA ALA A 30 3.75 -2.55 5.13
C ALA A 30 3.57 -1.06 5.49
N THR A 31 3.66 -0.18 4.50
CA THR A 31 3.38 1.25 4.68
C THR A 31 1.90 1.56 4.51
N SER A 32 1.17 0.71 3.79
CA SER A 32 -0.28 0.86 3.58
C SER A 32 -0.94 -0.49 3.28
N TYR A 33 -2.23 -0.58 3.60
CA TYR A 33 -3.08 -1.74 3.33
C TYR A 33 -4.39 -1.26 2.71
N PHE A 34 -4.72 -1.76 1.53
CA PHE A 34 -5.93 -1.45 0.80
C PHE A 34 -6.74 -2.71 0.56
N ARG A 35 -8.05 -2.60 0.76
CA ARG A 35 -8.97 -3.59 0.21
C ARG A 35 -9.02 -3.40 -1.31
N LYS A 36 -8.90 -4.50 -2.04
CA LYS A 36 -9.10 -4.50 -3.49
C LYS A 36 -10.56 -4.13 -3.80
N PRO A 37 -10.80 -3.13 -4.67
CA PRO A 37 -12.15 -2.79 -5.11
C PRO A 37 -12.83 -3.97 -5.80
N ASP A 38 -14.15 -4.08 -5.62
CA ASP A 38 -14.94 -5.16 -6.19
C ASP A 38 -15.22 -4.96 -7.70
N SER A 39 -15.02 -3.74 -8.21
CA SER A 39 -15.21 -3.39 -9.62
C SER A 39 -13.91 -2.93 -10.29
N LEU A 40 -13.87 -3.04 -11.62
CA LEU A 40 -12.74 -2.55 -12.41
C LEU A 40 -12.67 -1.03 -12.36
N GLU A 41 -13.81 -0.34 -12.36
CA GLU A 41 -13.90 1.11 -12.23
C GLU A 41 -13.32 1.58 -10.89
N GLY A 42 -13.67 0.91 -9.79
CA GLY A 42 -13.10 1.23 -8.48
C GLY A 42 -11.60 0.95 -8.40
N LEU A 43 -11.12 -0.07 -9.11
CA LEU A 43 -9.69 -0.33 -9.23
C LEU A 43 -8.97 0.77 -10.02
N ASP A 44 -9.57 1.24 -11.12
CA ASP A 44 -9.03 2.33 -11.93
C ASP A 44 -8.93 3.64 -11.12
N GLU A 45 -9.99 4.00 -10.38
CA GLU A 45 -9.99 5.15 -9.47
C GLU A 45 -8.90 5.03 -8.41
N MET A 46 -8.78 3.86 -7.78
CA MET A 46 -7.76 3.61 -6.77
C MET A 46 -6.34 3.74 -7.34
N ILE A 47 -6.08 3.19 -8.53
CA ILE A 47 -4.76 3.28 -9.17
C ILE A 47 -4.42 4.74 -9.50
N HIS A 48 -5.38 5.54 -9.98
CA HIS A 48 -5.14 6.97 -10.24
C HIS A 48 -4.76 7.72 -8.96
N VAL A 49 -5.42 7.44 -7.84
CA VAL A 49 -5.09 8.03 -6.53
C VAL A 49 -3.70 7.60 -6.07
N LEU A 50 -3.38 6.30 -6.15
CA LEU A 50 -2.08 5.76 -5.76
C LEU A 50 -0.95 6.38 -6.61
N HIS A 51 -1.15 6.47 -7.93
CA HIS A 51 -0.19 7.07 -8.85
C HIS A 51 0.05 8.55 -8.50
N ALA A 52 -1.01 9.32 -8.28
CA ALA A 52 -0.90 10.72 -7.90
C ALA A 52 -0.14 10.88 -6.57
N TYR A 53 -0.54 10.17 -5.52
CA TYR A 53 0.08 10.30 -4.21
C TYR A 53 1.54 9.82 -4.20
N TRP A 54 1.81 8.56 -4.61
CA TRP A 54 3.13 7.96 -4.42
C TRP A 54 4.15 8.36 -5.47
N LEU A 55 3.75 8.50 -6.73
CA LEU A 55 4.72 8.70 -7.81
C LEU A 55 4.84 10.17 -8.23
N LYS A 56 3.78 10.95 -8.06
CA LYS A 56 3.77 12.35 -8.50
C LYS A 56 4.05 13.34 -7.36
N PHE A 57 3.54 13.09 -6.15
CA PHE A 57 3.62 14.06 -5.06
C PHE A 57 4.55 13.66 -3.91
N ASN A 58 4.71 12.35 -3.66
CA ASN A 58 5.55 11.88 -2.58
C ASN A 58 7.03 12.21 -2.83
N HIS A 59 7.73 12.61 -1.77
CA HIS A 59 9.17 12.75 -1.76
C HIS A 59 9.74 11.56 -1.01
N PHE A 60 10.45 10.69 -1.72
CA PHE A 60 11.08 9.54 -1.09
C PHE A 60 12.28 10.00 -0.26
N PRO A 61 12.45 9.50 0.98
CA PRO A 61 13.61 9.84 1.79
C PRO A 61 14.88 9.26 1.13
N GLU A 62 15.92 10.10 0.95
CA GLU A 62 17.22 9.71 0.35
C GLU A 62 17.92 8.57 1.08
#